data_AF-W2L3U4-F1
#
_entry.id   AF-W2L3U4-F1
#
_cell.length_a   1.000
_cell.length_b   1.000
_cell.length_c   1.000
_cell.angle_alpha   90.00
_cell.angle_beta   90.00
_cell.angle_gamma   90.00
#
_symmetry.space_group_name_H-M   'P 1'
#
loop_
_entity.id
_entity.type
_entity.pdbx_description
1 polymer ?
#
loop_
_entity_poly.entity_id
_entity_poly.type
_entity_poly.pdbx_seq_one_letter_code
_entity_poly.pdbx_strand_id
1 'polypeptide(L)'
;MPTSAEICAFFFDEGTDYRYTRKICNGARKRAPATGYSNLVSHLGTKHPDFLTEMATSRRAENGTIESFGFVSKAVDHLYRWLRWVVARNLPPCEVDDPLTRAMSCRRPTGSKTMKEKMHLAAAKIGKLLEEEMGDACAGALLS
;
A
#
# COMPACT_ATOMS: atom_id res chain seq x y z
N MET A 1 -24.78 1.63 -6.86
CA MET A 1 -25.59 1.25 -8.03
C MET A 1 -24.96 1.90 -9.25
N PRO A 2 -24.55 1.14 -10.28
CA PRO A 2 -23.94 1.72 -11.47
C PRO A 2 -24.92 2.65 -12.19
N THR A 3 -24.41 3.73 -12.78
CA THR A 3 -25.23 4.68 -13.53
C THR A 3 -25.66 4.08 -14.87
N SER A 4 -26.73 4.61 -15.47
CA SER A 4 -27.20 4.13 -16.78
C SER A 4 -26.15 4.26 -17.88
N ALA A 5 -25.24 5.24 -17.77
CA ALA A 5 -24.12 5.42 -18.69
C ALA A 5 -23.08 4.30 -18.53
N GLU A 6 -22.70 3.95 -17.30
CA GLU A 6 -21.75 2.87 -17.01
C GLU A 6 -22.28 1.50 -17.47
N ILE A 7 -23.57 1.24 -17.25
CA ILE A 7 -24.23 0.02 -17.73
C ILE A 7 -24.18 -0.03 -19.26
N CYS A 8 -24.44 1.09 -19.93
CA CYS A 8 -24.43 1.12 -21.38
C CYS A 8 -23.02 0.94 -21.96
N ALA A 9 -22.01 1.57 -21.36
CA ALA A 9 -20.61 1.40 -21.79
C ALA A 9 -20.11 -0.05 -21.64
N PHE A 10 -20.63 -0.80 -20.66
CA PHE A 10 -20.24 -2.19 -20.43
C PHE A 10 -20.85 -3.15 -21.47
N PHE A 11 -22.13 -2.97 -21.82
CA PHE A 11 -22.88 -3.93 -22.64
C PHE A 11 -22.99 -3.58 -24.13
N PHE A 12 -22.65 -2.35 -24.51
CA PHE A 12 -22.82 -1.85 -25.88
C PHE A 12 -21.56 -1.14 -26.38
N ASP A 13 -21.26 -1.33 -27.66
CA ASP A 13 -20.25 -0.53 -28.36
C ASP A 13 -20.89 0.71 -28.98
N GLU A 14 -20.24 1.86 -28.84
CA GLU A 14 -20.63 3.10 -29.53
C GLU A 14 -20.28 3.01 -31.01
N GLY A 15 -21.30 2.85 -31.86
CA GLY A 15 -21.16 2.99 -33.30
C GLY A 15 -21.44 4.42 -33.78
N THR A 16 -21.16 4.68 -35.06
CA THR A 16 -21.54 5.92 -35.72
C THR A 16 -23.06 6.02 -35.90
N ASP A 17 -23.61 7.24 -35.93
CA ASP A 17 -25.05 7.54 -36.07
C ASP A 17 -25.97 7.02 -34.96
N TYR A 18 -25.52 7.07 -33.69
CA TYR A 18 -26.32 6.61 -32.53
C TYR A 18 -26.74 5.13 -32.62
N ARG A 19 -25.99 4.31 -33.36
CA ARG A 19 -26.20 2.87 -33.47
C ARG A 19 -25.30 2.17 -32.49
N TYR A 20 -25.89 1.52 -31.50
CA TYR A 20 -25.17 0.73 -30.53
C TYR A 20 -25.20 -0.74 -30.96
N THR A 21 -24.03 -1.30 -31.25
CA THR A 21 -23.88 -2.73 -31.53
C THR A 21 -23.70 -3.47 -30.22
N ARG A 22 -24.47 -4.55 -30.04
CA ARG A 22 -24.52 -5.32 -28.80
C ARG A 22 -23.40 -6.32 -28.73
N LYS A 23 -22.77 -6.44 -27.56
CA LYS A 23 -21.81 -7.50 -27.25
C LYS A 23 -22.45 -8.83 -26.83
N ILE A 24 -23.66 -8.80 -26.24
CA ILE A 24 -24.29 -9.99 -25.63
C ILE A 24 -25.32 -10.68 -26.54
N CYS A 25 -25.86 -9.98 -27.53
CA CYS A 25 -26.86 -10.57 -28.41
C CYS A 25 -26.73 -10.01 -29.83
N ASN A 26 -26.76 -10.91 -30.82
CA ASN A 26 -26.70 -10.61 -32.26
C ASN A 26 -27.96 -9.89 -32.80
N GLY A 27 -28.43 -8.85 -32.11
CA GLY A 27 -29.58 -8.04 -32.52
C GLY A 27 -29.25 -6.55 -32.51
N ALA A 28 -29.00 -5.98 -33.70
CA ALA A 28 -28.82 -4.55 -33.89
C ALA A 28 -30.11 -3.80 -33.49
N ARG A 29 -30.01 -2.73 -32.68
CA ARG A 29 -31.12 -1.81 -32.45
C ARG A 29 -30.68 -0.36 -32.58
N LYS A 30 -31.54 0.42 -33.25
CA LYS A 30 -31.36 1.85 -33.53
C LYS A 30 -31.88 2.66 -32.34
N ARG A 31 -31.11 3.65 -31.88
CA ARG A 31 -31.60 4.62 -30.88
C ARG A 31 -32.64 5.54 -31.54
N ALA A 32 -33.76 5.80 -30.86
CA ALA A 32 -34.67 6.87 -31.27
C ALA A 32 -34.04 8.23 -30.91
N PRO A 33 -34.13 9.26 -31.78
CA PRO A 33 -33.60 10.58 -31.46
C PRO A 33 -34.31 11.10 -30.19
N ALA A 34 -33.54 11.65 -29.25
CA ALA A 34 -34.00 12.35 -28.03
C ALA A 34 -34.38 11.55 -26.78
N THR A 35 -34.21 10.22 -26.72
CA THR A 35 -34.34 9.46 -25.45
C THR A 35 -32.96 9.10 -24.88
N GLY A 36 -32.71 9.36 -23.61
CA GLY A 36 -31.47 9.00 -22.90
C GLY A 36 -31.15 7.48 -22.88
N TYR A 37 -30.26 7.05 -21.99
CA TYR A 37 -29.88 5.64 -21.83
C TYR A 37 -31.01 4.72 -21.31
N SER A 38 -32.16 5.28 -20.93
CA SER A 38 -33.32 4.58 -20.37
C SER A 38 -33.81 3.43 -21.26
N ASN A 39 -33.80 3.61 -22.59
CA ASN A 39 -34.29 2.61 -23.53
C ASN A 39 -33.36 1.38 -23.61
N LEU A 40 -32.06 1.59 -23.42
CA LEU A 40 -31.05 0.51 -23.43
C LEU A 40 -31.12 -0.29 -22.13
N VAL A 41 -31.22 0.40 -20.99
CA VAL A 41 -31.36 -0.24 -19.67
C VAL A 41 -32.70 -0.99 -19.54
N SER A 42 -33.81 -0.41 -20.03
CA SER A 42 -35.11 -1.08 -20.06
C SER A 42 -35.08 -2.36 -20.90
N HIS A 43 -34.37 -2.34 -22.03
CA HIS A 43 -34.17 -3.55 -22.82
C HIS A 43 -33.38 -4.62 -22.05
N LEU A 44 -32.29 -4.24 -21.37
CA LEU A 44 -31.51 -5.18 -20.55
C LEU A 44 -32.42 -5.83 -19.50
N GLY A 45 -33.24 -5.05 -18.79
CA GLY A 45 -34.19 -5.61 -17.81
C GLY A 45 -35.23 -6.59 -18.40
N THR A 46 -35.56 -6.50 -19.68
CA THR A 46 -36.56 -7.38 -20.33
C THR A 46 -35.96 -8.62 -21.01
N LYS A 47 -34.73 -8.53 -21.52
CA LYS A 47 -34.06 -9.64 -22.24
C LYS A 47 -32.93 -10.30 -21.46
N HIS A 48 -32.36 -9.61 -20.48
CA HIS A 48 -31.26 -10.04 -19.64
C HIS A 48 -31.57 -9.67 -18.18
N PRO A 49 -32.55 -10.31 -17.52
CA PRO A 49 -32.96 -9.93 -16.16
C PRO A 49 -31.80 -9.91 -15.16
N ASP A 50 -30.75 -10.72 -15.39
CA ASP A 50 -29.56 -10.82 -14.54
C ASP A 50 -28.38 -9.93 -14.97
N PHE A 51 -28.59 -8.96 -15.87
CA PHE A 51 -27.50 -8.13 -16.41
C PHE A 51 -26.68 -7.41 -15.34
N LEU A 52 -27.29 -6.97 -14.23
CA LEU A 52 -26.57 -6.34 -13.13
C LEU A 52 -25.66 -7.33 -12.39
N THR A 53 -26.12 -8.57 -12.25
CA THR A 53 -25.36 -9.66 -11.64
C THR A 53 -24.17 -10.04 -12.52
N GLU A 54 -24.39 -10.17 -13.83
CA GLU A 54 -23.34 -10.45 -14.82
C GLU A 54 -22.27 -9.33 -14.87
N MET A 55 -22.70 -8.07 -14.86
CA MET A 55 -21.78 -6.94 -14.77
C MET A 55 -20.97 -6.96 -13.47
N ALA A 56 -21.58 -7.35 -12.34
CA ALA A 56 -20.90 -7.46 -11.06
C ALA A 56 -19.93 -8.65 -11.01
N THR A 57 -20.26 -9.80 -11.60
CA THR A 57 -19.39 -10.97 -11.65
C THR A 57 -18.21 -10.75 -12.58
N SER A 58 -18.42 -10.14 -13.75
CA SER A 58 -17.33 -9.78 -14.67
C SER A 58 -16.39 -8.74 -14.06
N ARG A 59 -16.92 -7.69 -13.42
CA ARG A 59 -16.07 -6.71 -12.69
C ARG A 59 -15.29 -7.37 -11.56
N ARG A 60 -15.87 -8.36 -10.86
CA ARG A 60 -15.17 -9.10 -9.81
C ARG A 60 -14.07 -10.00 -10.39
N ALA A 61 -14.30 -10.62 -11.55
CA ALA A 61 -13.29 -11.43 -12.23
C ALA A 61 -12.13 -10.57 -12.76
N GLU A 62 -12.43 -9.39 -13.31
CA GLU A 62 -11.46 -8.44 -13.87
C GLU A 62 -10.60 -7.78 -12.79
N ASN A 63 -11.19 -7.47 -11.63
CA ASN A 63 -10.47 -6.92 -10.49
C ASN A 63 -9.61 -7.97 -9.75
N GLY A 64 -9.67 -9.22 -10.17
CA GLY A 64 -8.92 -10.31 -9.57
C GLY A 64 -9.36 -10.64 -8.13
N THR A 65 -8.89 -11.76 -7.61
CA THR A 65 -8.94 -12.05 -6.18
C THR A 65 -7.68 -11.49 -5.51
N ILE A 66 -7.68 -11.27 -4.18
CA ILE A 66 -6.43 -10.89 -3.47
C ILE A 66 -5.30 -11.89 -3.78
N GLU A 67 -5.64 -13.16 -3.99
CA GLU A 67 -4.72 -14.21 -4.41
C GLU A 67 -4.15 -14.00 -5.84
N SER A 68 -4.86 -13.32 -6.74
CA SER A 68 -4.38 -13.04 -8.11
C SER A 68 -3.33 -11.94 -8.17
N PHE A 69 -3.12 -11.18 -7.10
CA PHE A 69 -2.02 -10.21 -7.01
C PHE A 69 -0.66 -10.88 -6.81
N GLY A 70 -0.63 -12.20 -6.60
CA GLY A 70 0.58 -12.99 -6.45
C GLY A 70 1.33 -12.73 -5.14
N PHE A 71 2.43 -13.47 -4.95
CA PHE A 71 3.35 -13.22 -3.83
C PHE A 71 4.15 -11.94 -4.08
N VAL A 72 4.13 -11.03 -3.11
CA VAL A 72 4.97 -9.82 -3.13
C VAL A 72 6.44 -10.24 -3.17
N SER A 73 7.21 -9.72 -4.12
CA SER A 73 8.64 -10.01 -4.19
C SER A 73 9.34 -9.48 -2.93
N LYS A 74 10.42 -10.15 -2.49
CA LYS A 74 11.20 -9.70 -1.33
C LYS A 74 11.68 -8.24 -1.47
N ALA A 75 11.98 -7.81 -2.70
CA ALA A 75 12.38 -6.44 -2.98
C ALA A 75 11.25 -5.43 -2.68
N VAL A 76 10.01 -5.75 -3.08
CA VAL A 76 8.85 -4.89 -2.84
C VAL A 76 8.47 -4.89 -1.36
N ASP A 77 8.55 -6.02 -0.66
CA ASP A 77 8.32 -6.08 0.79
C ASP A 77 9.35 -5.21 1.56
N HIS A 78 10.64 -5.32 1.21
CA HIS A 78 11.67 -4.48 1.81
C HIS A 78 11.43 -2.99 1.56
N LEU A 79 11.11 -2.60 0.32
CA LEU A 79 10.82 -1.21 -0.01
C LEU A 79 9.60 -0.69 0.78
N TYR A 80 8.53 -1.47 0.87
CA TYR A 80 7.34 -1.11 1.64
C TYR A 80 7.65 -0.93 3.13
N ARG A 81 8.48 -1.80 3.73
CA ARG A 81 8.91 -1.66 5.13
C ARG A 81 9.71 -0.38 5.36
N TRP A 82 10.60 -0.02 4.45
CA TRP A 82 11.35 1.24 4.50
C TRP A 82 10.41 2.44 4.38
N LEU A 83 9.51 2.45 3.41
CA LEU A 83 8.51 3.51 3.24
C LEU A 83 7.66 3.68 4.50
N ARG A 84 7.15 2.58 5.05
CA ARG A 84 6.37 2.60 6.30
C ARG A 84 7.17 3.18 7.45
N TRP A 85 8.45 2.82 7.59
CA TRP A 85 9.30 3.32 8.66
C TRP A 85 9.54 4.83 8.52
N VAL A 86 9.91 5.31 7.33
CA VAL A 86 10.17 6.72 7.04
C VAL A 86 8.92 7.57 7.31
N VAL A 87 7.76 7.16 6.78
CA VAL A 87 6.51 7.91 6.92
C VAL A 87 5.99 7.86 8.36
N ALA A 88 5.93 6.68 8.99
CA ALA A 88 5.33 6.54 10.32
C ALA A 88 6.14 7.24 11.42
N ARG A 89 7.44 7.45 11.22
CA ARG A 89 8.32 8.15 12.18
C ARG A 89 8.74 9.55 11.71
N ASN A 90 8.22 10.01 10.57
CA ASN A 90 8.55 11.29 9.96
C ASN A 90 10.08 11.52 9.84
N LEU A 91 10.78 10.51 9.31
CA LEU A 91 12.22 10.57 9.09
C LEU A 91 12.53 11.24 7.75
N PRO A 92 13.68 11.93 7.61
CA PRO A 92 14.11 12.40 6.30
C PRO A 92 14.49 11.21 5.41
N PRO A 93 14.23 11.28 4.09
CA PRO A 93 14.52 10.17 3.18
C PRO A 93 15.99 9.70 3.16
N CYS A 94 16.94 10.58 3.49
CA CYS A 94 18.37 10.24 3.56
C CYS A 94 18.72 9.22 4.65
N GLU A 95 17.85 8.98 5.65
CA GLU A 95 18.06 7.96 6.68
C GLU A 95 18.13 6.54 6.12
N VAL A 96 17.55 6.29 4.95
CA VAL A 96 17.64 4.97 4.30
C VAL A 96 19.08 4.66 3.87
N ASP A 97 19.88 5.69 3.60
CA ASP A 97 21.28 5.57 3.18
C ASP A 97 22.26 5.57 4.36
N ASP A 98 21.82 6.00 5.55
CA ASP A 98 22.68 6.05 6.73
C ASP A 98 23.16 4.64 7.14
N PRO A 99 24.48 4.41 7.26
CA PRO A 99 25.03 3.09 7.58
C PRO A 99 24.55 2.54 8.92
N LEU A 100 24.38 3.41 9.93
CA LEU A 100 23.93 3.01 11.25
C LEU A 100 22.44 2.65 11.20
N THR A 101 21.60 3.46 10.59
CA THR A 101 20.16 3.20 10.42
C THR A 101 19.94 1.88 9.67
N ARG A 102 20.69 1.62 8.60
CA ARG A 102 20.69 0.32 7.91
C ARG A 102 21.07 -0.84 8.83
N ALA A 103 22.14 -0.69 9.61
CA ALA A 103 22.57 -1.73 10.56
C ALA A 103 21.56 -1.95 11.71
N MET A 104 20.75 -0.92 12.05
CA MET A 104 19.71 -1.00 13.08
C MET A 104 18.39 -1.58 12.57
N SER A 105 18.10 -1.47 11.27
CA SER A 105 16.82 -1.83 10.62
C SER A 105 16.35 -3.28 10.86
N CYS A 106 17.28 -4.23 11.04
CA CYS A 106 16.99 -5.66 11.19
C CYS A 106 17.24 -6.20 12.61
N ARG A 107 17.33 -5.32 13.62
CA ARG A 107 17.60 -5.76 15.00
C ARG A 107 16.38 -6.41 15.64
N ARG A 108 16.65 -7.37 16.53
CA ARG A 108 15.60 -8.01 17.33
C ARG A 108 14.92 -6.98 18.24
N PRO A 109 13.60 -7.07 18.45
CA PRO A 109 12.90 -6.20 19.37
C PRO A 109 13.52 -6.24 20.77
N THR A 110 13.54 -5.10 21.45
CA THR A 110 13.97 -4.97 22.85
C THR A 110 13.00 -4.07 23.61
N GLY A 111 12.88 -4.29 24.92
CA GLY A 111 12.01 -3.49 25.79
C GLY A 111 12.67 -2.17 26.20
N SER A 112 11.85 -1.13 26.37
CA SER A 112 12.33 0.17 26.84
C SER A 112 12.95 0.11 28.24
N LYS A 113 12.37 -0.71 29.14
CA LYS A 113 12.91 -0.94 30.49
C LYS A 113 14.30 -1.57 30.44
N THR A 114 14.45 -2.62 29.64
CA THR A 114 15.75 -3.28 29.43
C THR A 114 16.77 -2.32 28.83
N MET A 115 16.37 -1.50 27.84
CA MET A 115 17.27 -0.51 27.25
C MET A 115 17.77 0.50 28.29
N LYS A 116 16.87 1.05 29.11
CA LYS A 116 17.23 1.99 30.19
C LYS A 116 18.19 1.37 31.20
N GLU A 117 17.92 0.15 31.66
CA GLU A 117 18.79 -0.57 32.58
C GLU A 117 20.21 -0.75 31.99
N LYS A 118 20.31 -1.12 30.71
CA LYS A 118 21.60 -1.25 30.03
C LYS A 118 22.31 0.09 29.86
N MET A 119 21.59 1.17 29.57
CA MET A 119 22.14 2.52 29.51
C MET A 119 22.71 2.96 30.87
N HIS A 120 21.99 2.73 31.97
CA HIS A 120 22.49 3.03 33.32
C HIS A 120 23.75 2.23 33.67
N LEU A 121 23.76 0.94 33.34
CA LEU A 121 24.94 0.09 33.57
C LEU A 121 26.16 0.56 32.76
N ALA A 122 25.95 0.94 31.50
CA ALA A 122 27.01 1.48 30.65
C ALA A 122 27.58 2.78 31.23
N ALA A 123 26.73 3.71 31.65
CA ALA A 123 27.15 4.96 32.29
C ALA A 123 27.96 4.71 33.56
N ALA A 124 27.50 3.80 34.44
CA ALA A 124 28.23 3.45 35.66
C ALA A 124 29.61 2.84 35.37
N LYS A 125 29.71 1.97 34.35
CA LYS A 125 30.98 1.36 33.96
C LYS A 125 31.96 2.39 33.39
N ILE A 126 31.48 3.29 32.55
CA ILE A 126 32.30 4.39 32.00
C ILE A 126 32.77 5.31 33.13
N GLY A 127 31.88 5.65 34.08
CA GLY A 127 32.24 6.46 35.25
C GLY A 127 33.41 5.87 36.05
N LYS A 128 33.36 4.56 36.34
CA LYS A 128 34.47 3.87 37.03
C LYS A 128 35.78 3.91 36.26
N LEU A 129 35.75 3.69 34.94
CA LEU A 129 36.95 3.76 34.11
C LEU A 129 37.56 5.16 34.13
N LEU A 130 36.71 6.20 34.09
CA LEU A 130 37.18 7.59 34.21
C LEU A 130 37.75 7.89 35.60
N GLU A 131 37.15 7.37 36.67
CA GLU A 131 37.69 7.51 38.04
C GLU A 131 39.07 6.85 38.18
N GLU A 132 39.26 5.67 37.60
CA GLU A 132 40.56 4.97 37.57
C GLU A 132 41.60 5.77 36.76
N GLU A 133 41.25 6.20 35.54
CA GLU A 133 42.15 6.96 34.66
C GLU A 133 42.54 8.33 35.26
N MET A 134 41.58 9.03 35.87
CA MET A 134 41.80 10.33 36.51
C MET A 134 42.52 10.19 37.87
N GLY A 135 42.27 9.12 38.62
CA GLY A 135 42.92 8.83 39.89
C GLY A 135 44.42 8.58 39.74
N ASP A 136 44.81 7.83 38.71
CA ASP A 136 46.22 7.61 38.36
C ASP A 136 46.92 8.90 37.92
N ALA A 137 46.22 9.78 37.20
CA ALA A 137 46.76 11.09 36.80
C ALA A 137 47.03 12.03 38.00
N CYS A 138 46.19 12.00 39.03
CA CYS A 138 46.41 12.78 40.27
C CYS A 138 47.52 12.18 41.16
N ALA A 139 47.72 10.86 41.16
CA ALA A 139 48.78 10.21 41.94
C ALA A 139 50.19 10.51 41.40
N GLY A 140 50.35 10.62 40.08
CA GLY A 140 51.62 10.99 39.45
C GLY A 140 52.06 12.44 39.72
N ALA A 141 51.11 13.37 39.89
CA ALA A 141 51.40 14.78 40.12
C ALA A 141 51.87 15.12 41.56
N LEU A 142 51.66 14.23 42.53
CA LEU A 142 52.10 14.40 43.93
C LEU A 142 53.51 13.85 44.21
N LEU A 143 54.15 13.24 43.21
CA LEU A 143 55.49 12.65 43.31
C LEU A 143 56.55 13.37 42.45
N SER A 144 56.22 14.57 41.93
CA SER A 144 57.14 15.46 41.19
C SER A 144 57.51 16.68 42.02
#